data_AF-A0A1Z4KW77-F1
#
_entry.id   AF-A0A1Z4KW77-F1
#
_cell.length_a   1.000
_cell.length_b   1.000
_cell.length_c   1.000
_cell.angle_alpha   90.00
_cell.angle_beta   90.00
_cell.angle_gamma   90.00
#
_symmetry.space_group_name_H-M   'P 1'
#
loop_
_entity.id
_entity.type
_entity.pdbx_description
1 polymer ?
#
loop_
_entity_poly.entity_id
_entity_poly.type
_entity_poly.pdbx_seq_one_letter_code
_entity_poly.pdbx_strand_id
1 'polypeptide(L)'
;MQIRLFRKTRWQLATWYAVVMALILSLCGFVVYEVIIDAYVASINRELESVAGTLHDVIEPNLKQPGITELVFQQVLPNICLAESSCPTQNILSHSQSTHNEHGIFSTVYKDKQYYIRFVDGSGRLIAVAGFQPNELPPTVETQVWQIVKDLQGNRYSQKSLLLHTQDNQDWGYIQVGRNLNDLDNRLAALKLILAVGLPITVLLVGGSSWWLAGLAMRPIDSSYKQMQQFTSDASHELRTPLAAINATVETLFDMEYLSDEARDVLASIQRQNHRLAELVQDMLLLSRLEQQTLATQQVHCCLNILINDLIEEFSALAAAASLQLTSLVLCQELLYVMGDEDQLLRVLSNLIANAIQYTPAGGYVTVILKRSNGNAVIEVQDTGIGIASHEQKRIFDRFYRVNSDRSRRTGGSGLGLAIAQAIVQAHRGSIQLQSQVGKGSTFILHLPLTDEAIARIVLRDLDLG
;
A
#
# COMPACT_ATOMS: atom_id res chain seq x y z
N MET A 1 9.49 -8.05 17.62
CA MET A 1 9.48 -7.28 16.35
C MET A 1 8.51 -7.83 15.30
N GLN A 2 8.35 -9.16 15.20
CA GLN A 2 7.54 -9.81 14.16
C GLN A 2 6.00 -9.63 14.31
N ILE A 3 5.44 -9.60 15.53
CA ILE A 3 4.01 -9.27 15.73
C ILE A 3 3.67 -7.87 15.18
N ARG A 4 4.60 -6.91 15.25
CA ARG A 4 4.44 -5.57 14.65
C ARG A 4 4.49 -5.64 13.12
N LEU A 5 5.38 -6.46 12.55
CA LEU A 5 5.45 -6.71 11.11
C LEU A 5 4.13 -7.31 10.61
N PHE A 6 3.62 -8.38 11.23
CA PHE A 6 2.35 -9.00 10.86
C PHE A 6 1.15 -8.05 10.98
N ARG A 7 1.09 -7.26 12.07
CA ARG A 7 0.05 -6.23 12.23
C ARG A 7 0.15 -5.15 11.15
N LYS A 8 1.37 -4.75 10.79
CA LYS A 8 1.62 -3.77 9.71
C LYS A 8 1.21 -4.34 8.36
N THR A 9 1.57 -5.58 8.03
CA THR A 9 1.19 -6.25 6.78
C THR A 9 -0.33 -6.39 6.65
N ARG A 10 -1.02 -6.75 7.75
CA ARG A 10 -2.49 -6.85 7.76
C ARG A 10 -3.17 -5.51 7.50
N TRP A 11 -2.70 -4.44 8.13
CA TRP A 11 -3.20 -3.09 7.87
C TRP A 11 -2.87 -2.61 6.46
N GLN A 12 -1.65 -2.84 5.97
CA GLN A 12 -1.25 -2.46 4.61
C GLN A 12 -2.11 -3.13 3.54
N LEU A 13 -2.35 -4.45 3.64
CA LEU A 13 -3.23 -5.18 2.72
C LEU A 13 -4.66 -4.63 2.77
N ALA A 14 -5.24 -4.50 3.96
CA ALA A 14 -6.61 -4.00 4.10
C ALA A 14 -6.77 -2.57 3.54
N THR A 15 -5.79 -1.69 3.78
CA THR A 15 -5.77 -0.34 3.23
C THR A 15 -5.65 -0.34 1.70
N TRP A 16 -4.75 -1.16 1.12
CA TRP A 16 -4.62 -1.27 -0.33
C TRP A 16 -5.90 -1.73 -1.00
N TYR A 17 -6.53 -2.79 -0.49
CA TYR A 17 -7.81 -3.27 -1.03
C TYR A 17 -8.92 -2.23 -0.90
N ALA A 18 -9.01 -1.53 0.24
CA ALA A 18 -10.00 -0.48 0.43
C ALA A 18 -9.80 0.69 -0.55
N VAL A 19 -8.56 1.12 -0.77
CA VAL A 19 -8.22 2.21 -1.71
C VAL A 19 -8.54 1.82 -3.15
N VAL A 20 -8.13 0.63 -3.58
CA VAL A 20 -8.40 0.14 -4.95
C VAL A 20 -9.90 0.01 -5.18
N MET A 21 -10.65 -0.55 -4.23
CA MET A 21 -12.10 -0.65 -4.35
C MET A 21 -12.80 0.70 -4.34
N ALA A 22 -12.34 1.66 -3.52
CA ALA A 22 -12.86 3.01 -3.54
C ALA A 22 -12.66 3.69 -4.91
N LEU A 23 -11.48 3.52 -5.52
CA LEU A 23 -11.18 4.03 -6.86
C LEU A 23 -12.09 3.40 -7.93
N ILE A 24 -12.25 2.08 -7.92
CA ILE A 24 -13.10 1.37 -8.89
C ILE A 24 -14.57 1.79 -8.74
N LEU A 25 -15.09 1.82 -7.52
CA LEU A 25 -16.49 2.19 -7.26
C LEU A 25 -16.75 3.66 -7.60
N SER A 26 -15.80 4.56 -7.31
CA SER A 26 -15.90 5.98 -7.66
C SER A 26 -15.90 6.18 -9.17
N LEU A 27 -14.99 5.52 -9.89
CA LEU A 27 -14.94 5.58 -11.35
C LEU A 27 -16.22 5.04 -11.99
N CYS A 28 -16.71 3.89 -11.51
CA CYS A 28 -17.97 3.30 -12.00
C CYS A 28 -19.17 4.23 -11.72
N GLY A 29 -19.25 4.79 -10.51
CA GLY A 29 -20.30 5.74 -10.14
C GLY A 29 -20.28 7.01 -10.99
N PHE A 30 -19.10 7.55 -11.30
CA PHE A 30 -18.93 8.71 -12.17
C PHE A 30 -19.37 8.43 -13.61
N VAL A 31 -18.96 7.29 -14.18
CA VAL A 31 -19.36 6.90 -15.54
C VAL A 31 -20.88 6.72 -15.63
N VAL A 32 -21.50 6.06 -14.67
CA VAL A 32 -22.96 5.88 -14.64
C VAL A 32 -23.67 7.24 -14.54
N TYR A 33 -23.15 8.16 -13.73
CA TYR A 33 -23.70 9.50 -13.57
C TYR A 33 -23.70 10.29 -14.89
N GLU A 34 -22.58 10.33 -15.61
CA GLU A 34 -22.47 11.01 -16.91
C GLU A 34 -23.42 10.40 -17.96
N VAL A 35 -23.43 9.06 -18.07
CA VAL A 35 -24.29 8.35 -19.03
C VAL A 35 -25.78 8.63 -18.79
N ILE A 36 -26.20 8.69 -17.52
CA ILE A 36 -27.61 8.99 -17.18
C ILE A 36 -27.97 10.42 -17.58
N ILE A 37 -27.10 11.40 -17.31
CA ILE A 37 -27.35 12.80 -17.68
C ILE A 37 -27.50 12.94 -19.19
N ASP A 38 -26.53 12.42 -19.94
CA ASP A 38 -26.53 12.52 -21.40
C ASP A 38 -27.76 11.84 -22.01
N ALA A 39 -28.10 10.64 -21.53
CA ALA A 39 -29.28 9.92 -21.99
C ALA A 39 -30.58 10.68 -21.71
N TYR A 40 -30.69 11.31 -20.54
CA TYR A 40 -31.91 12.04 -20.15
C TYR A 40 -32.03 13.36 -20.90
N VAL A 41 -30.93 14.12 -21.06
CA VAL A 41 -30.91 15.36 -21.85
C VAL A 41 -31.22 15.06 -23.32
N ALA A 42 -30.63 14.00 -23.90
CA ALA A 42 -30.94 13.58 -25.26
C ALA A 42 -32.42 13.17 -25.42
N SER A 43 -33.00 12.54 -24.41
CA SER A 43 -34.44 12.20 -24.41
C SER A 43 -35.32 13.45 -24.40
N ILE A 44 -35.01 14.42 -23.53
CA ILE A 44 -35.71 15.71 -23.45
C ILE A 44 -35.57 16.48 -24.76
N ASN A 45 -34.38 16.49 -25.37
CA ASN A 45 -34.15 17.17 -26.64
C ASN A 45 -34.94 16.51 -27.78
N ARG A 46 -35.02 15.18 -27.86
CA ARG A 46 -35.90 14.51 -28.85
C ARG A 46 -37.38 14.88 -28.68
N GLU A 47 -37.83 15.01 -27.44
CA GLU A 47 -39.20 15.42 -27.15
C GLU A 47 -39.45 16.89 -27.53
N LEU A 48 -38.52 17.78 -27.17
CA LEU A 48 -38.57 19.20 -27.56
C LEU A 48 -38.51 19.39 -29.08
N GLU A 49 -37.70 18.59 -29.78
CA GLU A 49 -37.61 18.56 -31.23
C GLU A 49 -38.98 18.31 -31.86
N SER A 50 -39.70 17.28 -31.38
CA SER A 50 -41.02 16.92 -31.87
C SER A 50 -42.05 18.03 -31.59
N VAL A 51 -42.05 18.61 -30.39
CA VAL A 51 -43.02 19.66 -30.04
C VAL A 51 -42.75 20.95 -30.81
N ALA A 52 -41.49 21.40 -30.85
CA ALA A 52 -41.09 22.61 -31.56
C ALA A 52 -41.32 22.49 -33.07
N GLY A 53 -40.97 21.34 -33.67
CA GLY A 53 -41.20 21.09 -35.10
C GLY A 53 -42.69 21.09 -35.45
N THR A 54 -43.53 20.41 -34.66
CA THR A 54 -44.98 20.40 -34.92
C THR A 54 -45.59 21.81 -34.80
N LEU A 55 -45.15 22.60 -33.83
CA LEU A 55 -45.61 23.99 -33.69
C LEU A 55 -45.13 24.87 -34.85
N HIS A 56 -43.89 24.69 -35.28
CA HIS A 56 -43.34 25.38 -36.45
C HIS A 56 -44.16 25.08 -37.71
N ASP A 57 -44.39 23.80 -38.02
CA ASP A 57 -45.14 23.35 -39.21
C ASP A 57 -46.60 23.83 -39.23
N VAL A 58 -47.24 23.99 -38.05
CA VAL A 58 -48.62 24.47 -37.93
C VAL A 58 -48.71 25.99 -38.03
N ILE A 59 -47.74 26.72 -37.49
CA ILE A 59 -47.78 28.18 -37.39
C ILE A 59 -47.23 28.85 -38.64
N GLU A 60 -46.09 28.40 -39.17
CA GLU A 60 -45.37 29.04 -40.28
C GLU A 60 -46.23 29.31 -41.53
N PRO A 61 -47.09 28.38 -42.02
CA PRO A 61 -47.89 28.60 -43.23
C PRO A 61 -48.90 29.74 -43.11
N ASN A 62 -49.18 30.20 -41.89
CA ASN A 62 -50.22 31.17 -41.58
C ASN A 62 -49.69 32.59 -41.34
N LEU A 63 -48.37 32.79 -41.37
CA LEU A 63 -47.71 34.06 -41.07
C LEU A 63 -47.68 34.97 -42.31
N LYS A 64 -48.25 36.16 -42.19
CA LYS A 64 -48.36 37.14 -43.29
C LYS A 64 -47.44 38.33 -43.11
N GLN A 65 -47.37 38.90 -41.91
CA GLN A 65 -46.56 40.11 -41.64
C GLN A 65 -45.58 39.86 -40.48
N PRO A 66 -44.30 40.22 -40.63
CA PRO A 66 -43.30 40.10 -39.57
C PRO A 66 -43.74 40.83 -38.29
N GLY A 67 -43.63 40.17 -37.14
CA GLY A 67 -43.84 40.79 -35.83
C GLY A 67 -45.30 41.07 -35.42
N ILE A 68 -46.29 40.73 -36.25
CA ILE A 68 -47.72 40.89 -35.93
C ILE A 68 -48.33 39.50 -35.70
N THR A 69 -49.00 39.30 -34.57
CA THR A 69 -49.68 38.03 -34.25
C THR A 69 -51.03 37.93 -34.97
N GLU A 70 -51.21 36.95 -35.85
CA GLU A 70 -52.50 36.68 -36.52
C GLU A 70 -53.49 35.85 -35.67
N LEU A 71 -54.74 35.76 -36.13
CA LEU A 71 -55.82 35.02 -35.45
C LEU A 71 -55.50 33.52 -35.22
N VAL A 72 -54.61 32.94 -36.02
CA VAL A 72 -54.20 31.52 -35.95
C VAL A 72 -53.50 31.20 -34.62
N PHE A 73 -52.79 32.16 -34.04
CA PHE A 73 -52.17 31.99 -32.73
C PHE A 73 -53.20 31.67 -31.63
N GLN A 74 -54.38 32.30 -31.65
CA GLN A 74 -55.45 32.06 -30.68
C GLN A 74 -56.17 30.71 -30.89
N GLN A 75 -56.13 30.15 -32.11
CA GLN A 75 -56.70 28.84 -32.43
C GLN A 75 -55.77 27.67 -32.05
N VAL A 76 -54.46 27.85 -32.25
CA VAL A 76 -53.44 26.82 -31.96
C VAL A 76 -53.01 26.86 -30.49
N LEU A 77 -52.94 28.05 -29.90
CA LEU A 77 -52.49 28.31 -28.53
C LEU A 77 -53.53 29.18 -27.81
N PRO A 78 -54.59 28.59 -27.21
CA PRO A 78 -55.67 29.36 -26.59
C PRO A 78 -55.22 30.24 -25.41
N ASN A 79 -54.10 29.88 -24.75
CA ASN A 79 -53.49 30.63 -23.65
C ASN A 79 -52.34 31.56 -24.09
N ILE A 80 -52.38 32.12 -25.30
CA ILE A 80 -51.36 33.06 -25.77
C ILE A 80 -51.54 34.46 -25.15
N CYS A 81 -50.45 35.02 -24.67
CA CYS A 81 -50.37 36.34 -24.05
C CYS A 81 -49.43 37.25 -24.85
N LEU A 82 -49.90 38.45 -25.22
CA LEU A 82 -49.11 39.45 -25.96
C LEU A 82 -48.27 40.28 -25.01
N ALA A 83 -47.01 40.54 -25.36
CA ALA A 83 -46.05 41.25 -24.51
C ALA A 83 -46.45 42.71 -24.18
N GLU A 84 -47.29 43.33 -25.01
CA GLU A 84 -47.75 44.72 -24.83
C GLU A 84 -49.05 44.83 -23.99
N SER A 85 -49.71 43.72 -23.68
CA SER A 85 -50.89 43.68 -22.81
C SER A 85 -50.49 43.17 -21.42
N SER A 86 -50.95 43.82 -20.35
CA SER A 86 -50.71 43.38 -18.97
C SER A 86 -51.42 42.05 -18.71
N CYS A 87 -50.77 40.95 -19.02
CA CYS A 87 -51.24 39.63 -18.62
C CYS A 87 -51.13 39.52 -17.10
N PRO A 88 -52.17 39.07 -16.40
CA PRO A 88 -52.09 38.88 -14.96
C PRO A 88 -51.14 37.72 -14.66
N THR A 89 -49.89 38.04 -14.31
CA THR A 89 -48.80 37.10 -14.01
C THR A 89 -49.03 36.26 -12.74
N GLN A 90 -50.24 36.19 -12.18
CA GLN A 90 -50.42 35.67 -10.81
C GLN A 90 -51.57 34.68 -10.55
N ASN A 91 -52.37 34.25 -11.54
CA ASN A 91 -53.44 33.28 -11.26
C ASN A 91 -53.60 32.14 -12.28
N ILE A 92 -52.50 31.50 -12.66
CA ILE A 92 -52.58 30.11 -13.17
C ILE A 92 -51.64 29.23 -12.34
N LEU A 93 -51.93 29.16 -11.04
CA LEU A 93 -51.40 28.14 -10.15
C LEU A 93 -52.57 27.53 -9.37
N SER A 94 -53.12 26.44 -9.91
CA SER A 94 -53.33 25.18 -9.18
C SER A 94 -54.22 24.25 -9.98
N HIS A 95 -53.88 22.97 -9.92
CA HIS A 95 -54.73 21.86 -10.31
C HIS A 95 -56.21 22.09 -9.99
N SER A 96 -57.08 21.64 -10.89
CA SER A 96 -58.46 21.16 -10.64
C SER A 96 -59.68 22.03 -10.96
N GLN A 97 -59.58 23.21 -11.58
CA GLN A 97 -60.79 23.93 -11.99
C GLN A 97 -60.66 24.63 -13.34
N SER A 98 -60.94 23.90 -14.42
CA SER A 98 -61.40 24.44 -15.71
C SER A 98 -62.05 23.30 -16.48
N THR A 99 -63.32 23.05 -16.15
CA THR A 99 -64.24 22.22 -16.92
C THR A 99 -64.68 22.96 -18.17
N HIS A 100 -64.55 22.27 -19.31
CA HIS A 100 -65.32 22.45 -20.55
C HIS A 100 -65.22 23.81 -21.26
N ASN A 101 -64.20 24.00 -22.12
CA ASN A 101 -64.39 24.40 -23.54
C ASN A 101 -63.12 24.79 -24.32
N GLU A 102 -61.90 24.64 -23.80
CA GLU A 102 -60.69 24.96 -24.58
C GLU A 102 -59.95 23.71 -25.06
N HIS A 103 -60.51 23.07 -26.09
CA HIS A 103 -59.82 22.02 -26.84
C HIS A 103 -58.97 22.63 -27.97
N GLY A 104 -57.94 23.39 -27.62
CA GLY A 104 -56.83 23.61 -28.55
C GLY A 104 -56.12 22.27 -28.80
N ILE A 105 -55.66 22.03 -30.03
CA ILE A 105 -55.04 20.75 -30.47
C ILE A 105 -53.86 20.33 -29.56
N PHE A 106 -53.23 21.28 -28.86
CA PHE A 106 -52.05 21.06 -28.04
C PHE A 106 -52.27 21.10 -26.52
N SER A 107 -53.49 21.34 -26.00
CA SER A 107 -53.73 21.54 -24.56
C SER A 107 -53.40 20.32 -23.68
N THR A 108 -53.42 19.10 -24.25
CA THR A 108 -53.04 17.86 -23.59
C THR A 108 -51.52 17.65 -23.50
N VAL A 109 -50.75 18.20 -24.46
CA VAL A 109 -49.28 18.12 -24.48
C VAL A 109 -48.65 19.04 -23.43
N TYR A 110 -49.29 20.19 -23.12
CA TYR A 110 -48.82 21.15 -22.12
C TYR A 110 -49.01 20.71 -20.67
N LYS A 111 -49.98 19.83 -20.40
CA LYS A 111 -50.58 19.70 -19.06
C LYS A 111 -49.66 19.08 -18.00
N ASP A 112 -48.72 18.23 -18.40
CA ASP A 112 -47.95 17.39 -17.47
C ASP A 112 -46.45 17.71 -17.41
N LYS A 113 -45.93 18.45 -18.40
CA LYS A 113 -44.47 18.62 -18.61
C LYS A 113 -43.97 20.07 -18.57
N GLN A 114 -44.83 21.04 -18.23
CA GLN A 114 -44.49 22.46 -18.02
C GLN A 114 -43.64 23.06 -19.16
N TYR A 115 -44.12 22.95 -20.40
CA TYR A 115 -43.50 23.63 -21.53
C TYR A 115 -43.83 25.12 -21.53
N TYR A 116 -42.86 25.94 -21.90
CA TYR A 116 -43.07 27.34 -22.24
C TYR A 116 -42.78 27.57 -23.72
N ILE A 117 -43.51 28.50 -24.33
CA ILE A 117 -43.33 28.92 -25.71
C ILE A 117 -43.19 30.43 -25.74
N ARG A 118 -42.23 30.92 -26.52
CA ARG A 118 -42.01 32.34 -26.77
C ARG A 118 -41.90 32.59 -28.25
N PHE A 119 -42.48 33.69 -28.69
CA PHE A 119 -42.29 34.24 -30.01
C PHE A 119 -41.44 35.49 -29.85
N VAL A 120 -40.32 35.54 -30.55
CA VAL A 120 -39.40 36.69 -30.54
C VAL A 120 -39.22 37.20 -31.96
N ASP A 121 -39.07 38.51 -32.13
CA ASP A 121 -38.79 39.10 -33.43
C ASP A 121 -37.33 38.84 -33.87
N GLY A 122 -36.96 39.27 -35.08
CA GLY A 122 -35.59 39.14 -35.60
C GLY A 122 -34.53 39.91 -34.80
N SER A 123 -34.92 40.84 -33.92
CA SER A 123 -34.04 41.56 -33.00
C SER A 123 -33.93 40.88 -31.62
N GLY A 124 -34.68 39.80 -31.39
CA GLY A 124 -34.74 39.08 -30.12
C GLY A 124 -35.71 39.68 -29.11
N ARG A 125 -36.58 40.61 -29.50
CA ARG A 125 -37.61 41.19 -28.62
C ARG A 125 -38.82 40.27 -28.54
N LEU A 126 -39.34 40.07 -27.33
CA LEU A 126 -40.49 39.22 -27.06
C LEU A 126 -41.78 39.81 -27.67
N ILE A 127 -42.45 39.02 -28.52
CA ILE A 127 -43.74 39.34 -29.15
C ILE A 127 -44.89 38.76 -28.32
N ALA A 128 -44.81 37.46 -28.03
CA ALA A 128 -45.87 36.73 -27.34
C ALA A 128 -45.33 35.51 -26.57
N VAL A 129 -46.08 35.06 -25.56
CA VAL A 129 -45.77 33.89 -24.75
C VAL A 129 -46.98 32.98 -24.60
N ALA A 130 -46.76 31.66 -24.52
CA ALA A 130 -47.81 30.68 -24.27
C ALA A 130 -47.30 29.52 -23.40
N GLY A 131 -48.21 28.82 -22.72
CA GLY A 131 -47.87 27.69 -21.84
C GLY A 131 -47.46 28.11 -20.43
N PHE A 132 -46.59 27.33 -19.79
CA PHE A 132 -46.01 27.68 -18.49
C PHE A 132 -45.16 28.96 -18.65
N GLN A 133 -45.24 29.89 -17.71
CA GLN A 133 -44.44 31.11 -17.75
C GLN A 133 -43.34 31.03 -16.69
N PRO A 134 -42.07 30.82 -17.09
CA PRO A 134 -40.94 30.89 -16.17
C PRO A 134 -40.77 32.32 -15.64
N ASN A 135 -40.35 32.45 -14.38
CA ASN A 135 -40.12 33.75 -13.76
C ASN A 135 -38.94 34.47 -14.45
N GLU A 136 -39.26 35.49 -15.25
CA GLU A 136 -38.29 36.47 -15.79
C GLU A 136 -37.03 35.84 -16.43
N LEU A 137 -37.19 34.87 -17.34
CA LEU A 137 -36.07 34.50 -18.22
C LEU A 137 -35.63 35.74 -19.04
N PRO A 138 -34.34 35.86 -19.39
CA PRO A 138 -33.80 37.01 -20.10
C PRO A 138 -34.64 37.41 -21.33
N PRO A 139 -34.94 38.70 -21.52
CA PRO A 139 -35.76 39.17 -22.63
C PRO A 139 -35.04 39.12 -23.99
N THR A 140 -33.71 39.07 -23.99
CA THR A 140 -32.85 38.90 -25.17
C THR A 140 -32.10 37.58 -25.06
N VAL A 141 -32.33 36.66 -25.99
CA VAL A 141 -31.74 35.32 -25.94
C VAL A 141 -30.98 35.08 -27.25
N GLU A 142 -29.75 34.57 -27.16
CA GLU A 142 -28.96 34.15 -28.32
C GLU A 142 -29.76 33.15 -29.17
N THR A 143 -29.73 33.30 -30.50
CA THR A 143 -30.51 32.49 -31.44
C THR A 143 -29.83 31.14 -31.77
N GLN A 144 -29.21 30.51 -30.75
CA GLN A 144 -28.71 29.15 -30.89
C GLN A 144 -29.87 28.15 -30.97
N VAL A 145 -29.72 27.15 -31.83
CA VAL A 145 -30.73 26.10 -32.06
C VAL A 145 -31.06 25.36 -30.77
N TRP A 146 -30.04 25.05 -29.96
CA TRP A 146 -30.16 24.41 -28.65
C TRP A 146 -29.43 25.22 -27.59
N GLN A 147 -30.07 25.47 -26.45
CA GLN A 147 -29.44 26.15 -25.34
C GLN A 147 -30.05 25.77 -24.00
N ILE A 148 -29.27 25.92 -22.93
CA ILE A 148 -29.76 25.77 -21.55
C ILE A 148 -29.87 27.16 -20.93
N VAL A 149 -31.10 27.59 -20.66
CA VAL A 149 -31.38 28.90 -20.05
C VAL A 149 -31.64 28.72 -18.57
N LYS A 150 -31.27 29.71 -17.75
CA LYS A 150 -31.57 29.75 -16.33
C LYS A 150 -32.53 30.90 -16.04
N ASP A 151 -33.53 30.66 -15.21
CA ASP A 151 -34.35 31.74 -14.64
C ASP A 151 -33.62 32.42 -13.46
N LEU A 152 -34.19 33.51 -12.94
CA LEU A 152 -33.64 34.23 -11.78
C LEU A 152 -33.58 33.38 -10.49
N GLN A 153 -34.35 32.31 -10.43
CA GLN A 153 -34.38 31.36 -9.32
C GLN A 153 -33.33 30.24 -9.50
N GLY A 154 -32.61 30.24 -10.63
CA GLY A 154 -31.58 29.26 -10.96
C GLY A 154 -32.10 27.96 -11.55
N ASN A 155 -33.40 27.82 -11.81
CA ASN A 155 -33.95 26.64 -12.48
C ASN A 155 -33.45 26.61 -13.92
N ARG A 156 -33.06 25.42 -14.40
CA ARG A 156 -32.51 25.23 -15.74
C ARG A 156 -33.61 24.77 -16.70
N TYR A 157 -33.58 25.29 -17.91
CA TYR A 157 -34.51 24.94 -18.97
C TYR A 157 -33.73 24.54 -20.21
N SER A 158 -34.07 23.40 -20.81
CA SER A 158 -33.60 23.10 -22.17
C SER A 158 -34.53 23.83 -23.14
N GLN A 159 -33.96 24.67 -24.01
CA GLN A 159 -34.69 25.48 -24.99
C GLN A 159 -34.20 25.14 -26.40
N LYS A 160 -35.17 24.99 -27.30
CA LYS A 160 -34.94 24.92 -28.74
C LYS A 160 -35.49 26.16 -29.43
N SER A 161 -34.71 26.75 -30.33
CA SER A 161 -35.12 27.90 -31.14
C SER A 161 -35.23 27.50 -32.62
N LEU A 162 -36.34 27.85 -33.27
CA LEU A 162 -36.56 27.65 -34.70
C LEU A 162 -36.92 28.99 -35.35
N LEU A 163 -36.34 29.29 -36.51
CA LEU A 163 -36.69 30.47 -37.30
C LEU A 163 -38.03 30.23 -38.01
N LEU A 164 -38.87 31.25 -38.06
CA LEU A 164 -40.16 31.25 -38.76
C LEU A 164 -40.10 32.19 -39.96
N HIS A 165 -40.68 31.77 -41.09
CA HIS A 165 -40.83 32.61 -42.28
C HIS A 165 -42.29 32.99 -42.52
N THR A 166 -42.48 34.12 -43.20
CA THR A 166 -43.77 34.52 -43.76
C THR A 166 -44.09 33.76 -45.05
N GLN A 167 -45.34 33.82 -45.51
CA GLN A 167 -45.76 33.26 -46.81
C GLN A 167 -44.91 33.76 -47.99
N ASP A 168 -44.36 34.98 -47.88
CA ASP A 168 -43.49 35.60 -48.88
C ASP A 168 -41.99 35.30 -48.64
N ASN A 169 -41.67 34.31 -47.80
CA ASN A 169 -40.31 33.86 -47.47
C ASN A 169 -39.42 34.96 -46.84
N GLN A 170 -40.01 35.89 -46.10
CA GLN A 170 -39.29 36.85 -45.26
C GLN A 170 -39.22 36.35 -43.81
N ASP A 171 -38.11 36.62 -43.13
CA ASP A 171 -37.91 36.28 -41.72
C ASP A 171 -38.98 36.95 -40.85
N TRP A 172 -39.82 36.14 -40.20
CA TRP A 172 -40.84 36.63 -39.28
C TRP A 172 -40.29 36.83 -37.87
N GLY A 173 -39.42 35.91 -37.43
CA GLY A 173 -38.88 35.85 -36.07
C GLY A 173 -38.55 34.42 -35.67
N TYR A 174 -38.38 34.16 -34.37
CA TYR A 174 -38.11 32.81 -33.86
C TYR A 174 -39.23 32.34 -32.94
N ILE A 175 -39.54 31.05 -33.04
CA ILE A 175 -40.27 30.31 -31.99
C ILE A 175 -39.26 29.64 -31.07
N GLN A 176 -39.37 29.90 -29.78
CA GLN A 176 -38.57 29.28 -28.73
C GLN A 176 -39.47 28.40 -27.89
N VAL A 177 -39.13 27.11 -27.81
CA VAL A 177 -39.86 26.14 -27.00
C VAL A 177 -38.90 25.59 -25.96
N GLY A 178 -39.27 25.66 -24.69
CA GLY A 178 -38.42 25.17 -23.61
C GLY A 178 -39.16 24.35 -22.56
N ARG A 179 -38.40 23.50 -21.87
CA ARG A 179 -38.89 22.63 -20.80
C ARG A 179 -37.99 22.71 -19.57
N ASN A 180 -38.61 22.72 -18.39
CA ASN A 180 -37.92 22.72 -17.11
C ASN A 180 -37.15 21.40 -16.86
N LEU A 181 -35.89 21.50 -16.41
CA LEU A 181 -35.03 20.37 -16.04
C LEU A 181 -35.12 20.00 -14.55
N ASN A 182 -36.04 20.58 -13.78
CA ASN A 182 -36.18 20.31 -12.34
C ASN A 182 -36.47 18.83 -12.00
N ASP A 183 -37.21 18.09 -12.84
CA ASP A 183 -37.39 16.64 -12.65
C ASP A 183 -36.05 15.89 -12.76
N LEU A 184 -35.20 16.28 -13.72
CA LEU A 184 -33.85 15.74 -13.86
C LEU A 184 -32.98 16.13 -12.65
N ASP A 185 -33.01 17.40 -12.24
CA ASP A 185 -32.22 17.89 -11.11
C ASP A 185 -32.59 17.20 -9.78
N ASN A 186 -33.89 17.00 -9.53
CA ASN A 186 -34.37 16.28 -8.35
C ASN A 186 -33.95 14.81 -8.36
N ARG A 187 -34.02 14.13 -9.52
CA ARG A 187 -33.56 12.75 -9.67
C ARG A 187 -32.04 12.62 -9.49
N LEU A 188 -31.28 13.55 -10.06
CA LEU A 188 -29.82 13.60 -9.90
C LEU A 188 -29.42 13.91 -8.45
N ALA A 189 -30.16 14.74 -7.73
CA ALA A 189 -29.92 15.02 -6.32
C ALA A 189 -30.07 13.74 -5.46
N ALA A 190 -31.13 12.96 -5.69
CA ALA A 190 -31.32 11.68 -5.03
C ALA A 190 -30.17 10.69 -5.36
N LEU A 191 -29.77 10.60 -6.64
CA LEU A 191 -28.65 9.75 -7.05
C LEU A 191 -27.32 10.17 -6.39
N LYS A 192 -27.03 11.48 -6.34
CA LYS A 192 -25.84 12.02 -5.66
C LYS A 192 -25.83 11.67 -4.17
N LEU A 193 -26.98 11.76 -3.50
CA LEU A 193 -27.10 11.39 -2.09
C LEU A 193 -26.84 9.89 -1.88
N ILE A 194 -27.41 9.04 -2.73
CA ILE A 194 -27.18 7.59 -2.69
C ILE A 194 -25.70 7.27 -2.89
N LEU A 195 -25.01 7.92 -3.85
CA LEU A 195 -23.58 7.71 -4.08
C LEU A 195 -22.73 8.23 -2.90
N ALA A 196 -23.04 9.42 -2.38
CA ALA A 196 -22.31 10.05 -1.29
C ALA A 196 -22.37 9.24 0.03
N VAL A 197 -23.49 8.56 0.28
CA VAL A 197 -23.69 7.72 1.48
C VAL A 197 -23.32 6.27 1.21
N GLY A 198 -23.66 5.73 0.05
CA GLY A 198 -23.43 4.33 -0.31
C GLY A 198 -21.94 4.00 -0.46
N LEU A 199 -21.18 4.85 -1.16
CA LEU A 199 -19.75 4.63 -1.39
C LEU A 199 -18.95 4.45 -0.08
N PRO A 200 -19.02 5.36 0.92
CA PRO A 200 -18.27 5.17 2.16
C PRO A 200 -18.74 3.95 2.95
N ILE A 201 -20.04 3.63 2.96
CA ILE A 201 -20.55 2.43 3.64
C ILE A 201 -19.97 1.16 3.00
N THR A 202 -19.99 1.06 1.67
CA THR A 202 -19.43 -0.09 0.96
C THR A 202 -17.92 -0.20 1.19
N VAL A 203 -17.17 0.90 1.13
CA VAL A 203 -15.72 0.90 1.40
C VAL A 203 -15.42 0.45 2.83
N LEU A 204 -16.20 0.88 3.82
CA LEU A 204 -16.05 0.44 5.21
C LEU A 204 -16.33 -1.06 5.38
N LEU A 205 -17.40 -1.57 4.76
CA LEU A 205 -17.74 -3.00 4.81
C LEU A 205 -16.67 -3.87 4.14
N VAL A 206 -16.17 -3.45 2.97
CA VAL A 206 -15.09 -4.16 2.26
C VAL A 206 -13.79 -4.10 3.06
N GLY A 207 -13.43 -2.94 3.62
CA GLY A 207 -12.24 -2.78 4.45
C GLY A 207 -12.30 -3.63 5.72
N GLY A 208 -13.44 -3.64 6.41
CA GLY A 208 -13.66 -4.44 7.62
C GLY A 208 -13.63 -5.94 7.36
N SER A 209 -14.35 -6.40 6.32
CA SER A 209 -14.36 -7.82 5.92
C SER A 209 -12.98 -8.29 5.47
N SER A 210 -12.26 -7.49 4.66
CA SER A 210 -10.88 -7.78 4.25
C SER A 210 -9.94 -7.88 5.45
N TRP A 211 -10.05 -6.95 6.41
CA TRP A 211 -9.26 -7.00 7.63
C TRP A 211 -9.55 -8.26 8.45
N TRP A 212 -10.81 -8.66 8.56
CA TRP A 212 -11.23 -9.87 9.27
C TRP A 212 -10.70 -11.16 8.60
N LEU A 213 -10.89 -11.31 7.29
CA LEU A 213 -10.40 -12.43 6.48
C LEU A 213 -8.87 -12.57 6.53
N ALA A 214 -8.15 -11.45 6.40
CA ALA A 214 -6.68 -11.44 6.53
C ALA A 214 -6.24 -11.94 7.92
N GLY A 215 -7.03 -11.68 8.96
CA GLY A 215 -6.79 -12.22 10.30
C GLY A 215 -6.96 -13.73 10.37
N LEU A 216 -8.00 -14.28 9.74
CA LEU A 216 -8.24 -15.72 9.69
C LEU A 216 -7.15 -16.46 8.89
N ALA A 217 -6.75 -15.91 7.74
CA ALA A 217 -5.72 -16.51 6.89
C ALA A 217 -4.33 -16.55 7.56
N MET A 218 -4.02 -15.62 8.47
CA MET A 218 -2.70 -15.55 9.12
C MET A 218 -2.58 -16.47 10.35
N ARG A 219 -3.69 -16.87 10.98
CA ARG A 219 -3.69 -17.80 12.14
C ARG A 219 -2.96 -19.12 11.89
N PRO A 220 -3.23 -19.86 10.78
CA PRO A 220 -2.57 -21.14 10.54
C PRO A 220 -1.05 -20.99 10.35
N ILE A 221 -0.61 -19.90 9.71
CA ILE A 221 0.83 -19.62 9.48
C ILE A 221 1.56 -19.46 10.81
N ASP A 222 0.98 -18.70 11.75
CA ASP A 222 1.57 -18.50 13.09
C ASP A 222 1.64 -19.83 13.87
N SER A 223 0.59 -20.66 13.80
CA SER A 223 0.60 -21.97 14.47
C SER A 223 1.63 -22.92 13.86
N SER A 224 1.75 -22.98 12.53
CA SER A 224 2.74 -23.84 11.87
C SER A 224 4.16 -23.40 12.18
N TYR A 225 4.41 -22.08 12.23
CA TYR A 225 5.71 -21.55 12.60
C TYR A 225 6.10 -21.91 14.04
N LYS A 226 5.17 -21.74 14.99
CA LYS A 226 5.38 -22.12 16.40
C LYS A 226 5.57 -23.62 16.57
N GLN A 227 4.80 -24.45 15.87
CA GLN A 227 4.97 -25.90 15.87
C GLN A 227 6.33 -26.32 15.32
N MET A 228 6.80 -25.69 14.24
CA MET A 228 8.12 -25.97 13.68
C MET A 228 9.24 -25.59 14.66
N GLN A 229 9.11 -24.48 15.37
CA GLN A 229 10.05 -24.09 16.44
C GLN A 229 10.03 -25.11 17.59
N GLN A 230 8.84 -25.48 18.07
CA GLN A 230 8.70 -26.44 19.17
C GLN A 230 9.24 -27.83 18.79
N PHE A 231 8.91 -28.33 17.61
CA PHE A 231 9.47 -29.57 17.07
C PHE A 231 10.99 -29.54 16.97
N THR A 232 11.57 -28.41 16.52
CA THR A 232 13.03 -28.25 16.45
C THR A 232 13.66 -28.33 17.83
N SER A 233 13.04 -27.70 18.83
CA SER A 233 13.48 -27.76 20.23
C SER A 233 13.40 -29.18 20.79
N ASP A 234 12.26 -29.85 20.62
CA ASP A 234 12.01 -31.18 21.16
C ASP A 234 12.91 -32.23 20.51
N ALA A 235 13.00 -32.24 19.17
CA ALA A 235 13.89 -33.14 18.43
C ALA A 235 15.35 -32.97 18.86
N SER A 236 15.77 -31.74 19.15
CA SER A 236 17.14 -31.50 19.57
C SER A 236 17.45 -32.01 20.99
N HIS A 237 16.46 -31.98 21.89
CA HIS A 237 16.60 -32.58 23.21
C HIS A 237 16.69 -34.12 23.12
N GLU A 238 15.91 -34.74 22.24
CA GLU A 238 15.96 -36.19 22.03
C GLU A 238 17.22 -36.65 21.29
N LEU A 239 17.82 -35.80 20.44
CA LEU A 239 19.07 -36.13 19.72
C LEU A 239 20.34 -35.95 20.56
N ARG A 240 20.34 -35.10 21.59
CA ARG A 240 21.53 -34.89 22.44
C ARG A 240 21.97 -36.16 23.17
N THR A 241 21.01 -36.90 23.71
CA THR A 241 21.23 -38.13 24.49
C THR A 241 21.91 -39.26 23.68
N PRO A 242 21.40 -39.66 22.49
CA PRO A 242 22.06 -40.69 21.68
C PRO A 242 23.43 -40.25 21.17
N LEU A 243 23.63 -38.97 20.85
CA LEU A 243 24.95 -38.46 20.45
C LEU A 243 25.97 -38.55 21.60
N ALA A 244 25.57 -38.22 22.83
CA ALA A 244 26.42 -38.39 24.01
C ALA A 244 26.80 -39.87 24.24
N ALA A 245 25.87 -40.80 24.06
CA ALA A 245 26.13 -42.23 24.18
C ALA A 245 27.10 -42.76 23.10
N ILE A 246 26.97 -42.30 21.86
CA ILE A 246 27.92 -42.64 20.77
C ILE A 246 29.32 -42.11 21.11
N ASN A 247 29.44 -40.86 21.61
CA ASN A 247 30.73 -40.30 22.00
C ASN A 247 31.40 -41.12 23.11
N ALA A 248 30.66 -41.45 24.17
CA ALA A 248 31.18 -42.27 25.27
C ALA A 248 31.64 -43.66 24.79
N THR A 249 30.90 -44.26 23.84
CA THR A 249 31.27 -45.55 23.26
C THR A 249 32.54 -45.45 22.43
N VAL A 250 32.69 -44.41 21.60
CA VAL A 250 33.87 -44.19 20.78
C VAL A 250 35.10 -43.90 21.64
N GLU A 251 34.95 -43.09 22.68
CA GLU A 251 36.01 -42.78 23.66
C GLU A 251 36.48 -44.05 24.38
N THR A 252 35.53 -44.90 24.82
CA THR A 252 35.84 -46.21 25.42
C THR A 252 36.59 -47.14 24.46
N LEU A 253 36.22 -47.12 23.17
CA LEU A 253 36.91 -47.92 22.15
C LEU A 253 38.34 -47.42 21.92
N PHE A 254 38.57 -46.11 21.91
CA PHE A 254 39.91 -45.53 21.74
C PHE A 254 40.93 -45.95 22.81
N ASP A 255 40.46 -46.19 24.03
CA ASP A 255 41.27 -46.64 25.16
C ASP A 255 41.62 -48.13 25.11
N MET A 256 41.12 -48.90 24.13
CA MET A 256 41.45 -50.32 23.98
C MET A 256 42.84 -50.52 23.36
N GLU A 257 43.62 -51.40 24.00
CA GLU A 257 45.05 -51.63 23.71
C GLU A 257 45.33 -52.38 22.39
N TYR A 258 44.31 -52.96 21.73
CA TYR A 258 44.43 -53.83 20.55
C TYR A 258 43.65 -53.35 19.31
N LEU A 259 43.57 -52.03 19.07
CA LEU A 259 43.00 -51.49 17.83
C LEU A 259 44.03 -51.45 16.70
N SER A 260 43.66 -51.92 15.50
CA SER A 260 44.46 -51.67 14.28
C SER A 260 44.43 -50.19 13.91
N ASP A 261 45.43 -49.73 13.15
CA ASP A 261 45.52 -48.33 12.70
C ASP A 261 44.30 -47.94 11.85
N GLU A 262 43.79 -48.84 11.00
CA GLU A 262 42.56 -48.60 10.23
C GLU A 262 41.33 -48.45 11.14
N ALA A 263 41.25 -49.22 12.22
CA ALA A 263 40.16 -49.11 13.18
C ALA A 263 40.23 -47.79 13.96
N ARG A 264 41.43 -47.32 14.32
CA ARG A 264 41.64 -45.99 14.93
C ARG A 264 41.22 -44.87 13.99
N ASP A 265 41.56 -44.94 12.71
CA ASP A 265 41.17 -43.95 11.71
C ASP A 265 39.64 -43.89 11.50
N VAL A 266 38.99 -45.05 11.48
CA VAL A 266 37.52 -45.16 11.40
C VAL A 266 36.86 -44.58 12.65
N LEU A 267 37.35 -44.92 13.84
CA LEU A 267 36.84 -44.37 15.11
C LEU A 267 37.04 -42.85 15.19
N ALA A 268 38.19 -42.34 14.75
CA ALA A 268 38.46 -40.91 14.70
C ALA A 268 37.50 -40.20 13.75
N SER A 269 37.18 -40.83 12.62
CA SER A 269 36.17 -40.33 11.69
C SER A 269 34.77 -40.30 12.32
N ILE A 270 34.35 -41.37 13.00
CA ILE A 270 33.06 -41.44 13.71
C ILE A 270 33.00 -40.37 14.81
N GLN A 271 34.05 -40.22 15.62
CA GLN A 271 34.12 -39.20 16.67
C GLN A 271 33.94 -37.79 16.09
N ARG A 272 34.67 -37.46 15.01
CA ARG A 272 34.54 -36.16 14.33
C ARG A 272 33.12 -35.92 13.81
N GLN A 273 32.50 -36.93 13.20
CA GLN A 273 31.13 -36.80 12.70
C GLN A 273 30.11 -36.65 13.82
N ASN A 274 30.28 -37.37 14.92
CA ASN A 274 29.38 -37.31 16.07
C ASN A 274 29.50 -35.97 16.81
N HIS A 275 30.72 -35.45 16.95
CA HIS A 275 30.96 -34.09 17.46
C HIS A 275 30.28 -33.04 16.59
N ARG A 276 30.46 -33.13 15.27
CA ARG A 276 29.79 -32.22 14.32
C ARG A 276 28.27 -32.28 14.40
N LEU A 277 27.68 -33.47 14.58
CA LEU A 277 26.24 -33.61 14.79
C LEU A 277 25.79 -32.99 16.12
N ALA A 278 26.58 -33.15 17.19
CA ALA A 278 26.29 -32.55 18.48
C ALA A 278 26.30 -31.01 18.42
N GLU A 279 27.30 -30.43 17.74
CA GLU A 279 27.37 -29.00 17.47
C GLU A 279 26.14 -28.53 16.68
N LEU A 280 25.79 -29.20 15.58
CA LEU A 280 24.60 -28.86 14.78
C LEU A 280 23.31 -28.83 15.61
N VAL A 281 23.12 -29.82 16.48
CA VAL A 281 21.96 -29.89 17.37
C VAL A 281 21.98 -28.76 18.39
N GLN A 282 23.12 -28.47 18.98
CA GLN A 282 23.28 -27.38 19.94
C GLN A 282 23.04 -26.00 19.31
N ASP A 283 23.49 -25.82 18.08
CA ASP A 283 23.29 -24.64 17.24
C ASP A 283 21.81 -24.40 16.97
N MET A 284 21.08 -25.46 16.59
CA MET A 284 19.63 -25.40 16.38
C MET A 284 18.87 -25.07 17.67
N LEU A 285 19.28 -25.66 18.81
CA LEU A 285 18.68 -25.36 20.12
C LEU A 285 18.86 -23.90 20.52
N LEU A 286 20.09 -23.40 20.39
CA LEU A 286 20.40 -22.01 20.71
C LEU A 286 19.53 -21.08 19.87
N LEU A 287 19.45 -21.33 18.56
CA LEU A 287 18.66 -20.52 17.64
C LEU A 287 17.16 -20.53 18.01
N SER A 288 16.60 -21.70 18.31
CA SER A 288 15.21 -21.84 18.74
C SER A 288 14.92 -21.06 20.04
N ARG A 289 15.86 -21.10 21.01
CA ARG A 289 15.71 -20.41 22.30
C ARG A 289 15.84 -18.90 22.17
N LEU A 290 16.80 -18.41 21.38
CA LEU A 290 16.98 -16.98 21.12
C LEU A 290 15.75 -16.36 20.44
N GLU A 291 15.15 -17.07 19.48
CA GLU A 291 13.93 -16.62 18.80
C GLU A 291 12.70 -16.55 19.71
N GLN A 292 12.60 -17.47 20.67
CA GLN A 292 11.52 -17.49 21.65
C GLN A 292 11.67 -16.40 22.73
N GLN A 293 12.80 -15.68 22.76
CA GLN A 293 13.14 -14.71 23.82
C GLN A 293 13.06 -15.33 25.24
N THR A 294 13.11 -16.65 25.34
CA THR A 294 12.99 -17.40 26.61
C THR A 294 14.30 -17.46 27.37
N LEU A 295 15.42 -17.06 26.77
CA LEU A 295 16.67 -16.89 27.48
C LEU A 295 16.58 -15.65 28.36
N ALA A 296 16.41 -15.88 29.68
CA ALA A 296 16.90 -14.98 30.71
C ALA A 296 18.42 -14.90 30.57
N THR A 297 18.86 -14.12 29.59
CA THR A 297 20.27 -13.90 29.28
C THR A 297 20.85 -13.22 30.51
N GLN A 298 21.87 -13.80 31.14
CA GLN A 298 22.57 -13.13 32.24
C GLN A 298 23.15 -11.85 31.65
N GLN A 299 22.54 -10.72 31.97
CA GLN A 299 22.99 -9.43 31.46
C GLN A 299 24.15 -8.97 32.33
N VAL A 300 25.36 -9.17 31.84
CA VAL A 300 26.60 -8.65 32.44
C VAL A 300 27.17 -7.54 31.55
N HIS A 301 28.06 -6.72 32.10
CA HIS A 301 28.79 -5.72 31.32
C HIS A 301 29.95 -6.42 30.60
N CYS A 302 29.84 -6.56 29.28
CA CYS A 302 30.88 -7.19 28.47
C CYS A 302 31.80 -6.12 27.85
N CYS A 303 33.11 -6.23 28.06
CA CYS A 303 34.09 -5.35 27.46
C CYS A 303 34.44 -5.83 26.03
N LEU A 304 34.00 -5.11 25.00
CA LEU A 304 34.19 -5.52 23.61
C LEU A 304 35.67 -5.49 23.19
N ASN A 305 36.47 -4.62 23.79
CA ASN A 305 37.91 -4.52 23.50
C ASN A 305 38.64 -5.81 23.90
N ILE A 306 38.32 -6.36 25.08
CA ILE A 306 38.93 -7.59 25.58
C ILE A 306 38.51 -8.77 24.69
N LEU A 307 37.20 -8.92 24.46
CA LEU A 307 36.65 -9.97 23.59
C LEU A 307 37.29 -10.00 22.20
N ILE A 308 37.47 -8.84 21.57
CA ILE A 308 38.09 -8.77 20.24
C ILE A 308 39.56 -9.15 20.32
N ASN A 309 40.30 -8.69 21.32
CA ASN A 309 41.73 -9.03 21.46
C ASN A 309 41.93 -10.53 21.66
N ASP A 310 41.14 -11.16 22.53
CA ASP A 310 41.21 -12.60 22.81
C ASP A 310 40.95 -13.42 21.53
N LEU A 311 39.94 -13.02 20.75
CA LEU A 311 39.63 -13.68 19.47
C LEU A 311 40.71 -13.48 18.41
N ILE A 312 41.36 -12.31 18.36
CA ILE A 312 42.47 -12.09 17.42
C ILE A 312 43.64 -13.01 17.76
N GLU A 313 43.94 -13.19 19.05
CA GLU A 313 44.98 -14.12 19.50
C GLU A 313 44.61 -15.57 19.15
N GLU A 314 43.38 -16.00 19.46
CA GLU A 314 42.89 -17.36 19.18
C GLU A 314 42.93 -17.70 17.68
N PHE A 315 42.48 -16.78 16.82
CA PHE A 315 42.40 -17.01 15.38
C PHE A 315 43.71 -16.73 14.63
N SER A 316 44.74 -16.19 15.30
CA SER A 316 46.01 -15.83 14.67
C SER A 316 46.70 -17.02 14.00
N ALA A 317 46.74 -18.17 14.67
CA ALA A 317 47.35 -19.39 14.14
C ALA A 317 46.57 -19.95 12.94
N LEU A 318 45.24 -19.89 12.98
CA LEU A 318 44.37 -20.34 11.90
C LEU A 318 44.50 -19.44 10.67
N ALA A 319 44.56 -18.12 10.86
CA ALA A 319 44.81 -17.16 9.79
C ALA A 319 46.20 -17.36 9.16
N ALA A 320 47.24 -17.55 9.98
CA ALA A 320 48.59 -17.81 9.50
C ALA A 320 48.68 -19.12 8.69
N ALA A 321 48.03 -20.19 9.15
CA ALA A 321 47.93 -21.46 8.41
C ALA A 321 47.21 -21.30 7.06
N ALA A 322 46.26 -20.37 6.96
CA ALA A 322 45.59 -20.00 5.72
C ALA A 322 46.38 -18.97 4.87
N SER A 323 47.59 -18.57 5.30
CA SER A 323 48.41 -17.53 4.67
C SER A 323 47.70 -16.16 4.59
N LEU A 324 46.99 -15.78 5.64
CA LEU A 324 46.26 -14.52 5.77
C LEU A 324 46.86 -13.62 6.85
N GLN A 325 46.66 -12.31 6.70
CA GLN A 325 46.94 -11.34 7.77
C GLN A 325 45.65 -11.02 8.53
N LEU A 326 45.61 -11.34 9.83
CA LEU A 326 44.53 -10.99 10.75
C LEU A 326 44.98 -9.84 11.64
N THR A 327 44.24 -8.73 11.65
CA THR A 327 44.56 -7.54 12.45
C THR A 327 43.31 -6.95 13.10
N SER A 328 43.47 -6.28 14.24
CA SER A 328 42.42 -5.46 14.83
C SER A 328 42.78 -3.97 14.82
N LEU A 329 41.76 -3.11 14.74
CA LEU A 329 41.88 -1.67 14.79
C LEU A 329 40.81 -1.09 15.74
N VAL A 330 41.24 -0.57 16.88
CA VAL A 330 40.34 0.08 17.84
C VAL A 330 40.39 1.60 17.62
N LEU A 331 39.27 2.16 17.17
CA LEU A 331 39.08 3.58 16.85
C LEU A 331 38.29 4.31 17.95
N CYS A 332 38.62 4.03 19.22
CA CYS A 332 38.08 4.72 20.37
C CYS A 332 39.14 4.79 21.49
N GLN A 333 39.15 5.90 22.24
CA GLN A 333 40.07 6.11 23.35
C GLN A 333 39.63 5.39 24.64
N GLU A 334 38.32 5.14 24.76
CA GLU A 334 37.71 4.49 25.92
C GLU A 334 37.35 3.02 25.61
N LEU A 335 37.32 2.19 26.65
CA LEU A 335 36.80 0.83 26.58
C LEU A 335 35.28 0.86 26.36
N LEU A 336 34.79 0.02 25.45
CA LEU A 336 33.37 -0.05 25.09
C LEU A 336 32.69 -1.23 25.77
N TYR A 337 31.62 -0.93 26.51
CA TYR A 337 30.83 -1.91 27.24
C TYR A 337 29.41 -2.03 26.69
N VAL A 338 28.92 -3.26 26.63
CA VAL A 338 27.54 -3.59 26.26
C VAL A 338 26.92 -4.50 27.32
N MET A 339 25.61 -4.39 27.55
CA MET A 339 24.89 -5.40 28.36
C MET A 339 24.65 -6.64 27.53
N GLY A 340 25.12 -7.79 28.00
CA GLY A 340 24.95 -9.02 27.25
C GLY A 340 25.43 -10.26 27.97
N ASP A 341 25.41 -11.34 27.22
CA ASP A 341 26.05 -12.61 27.54
C ASP A 341 27.36 -12.68 26.74
N GLU A 342 28.45 -12.82 27.47
CA GLU A 342 29.81 -12.77 26.94
C GLU A 342 30.09 -13.92 25.96
N ASP A 343 29.68 -15.14 26.29
CA ASP A 343 29.85 -16.34 25.44
C ASP A 343 29.09 -16.16 24.12
N GLN A 344 27.88 -15.59 24.18
CA GLN A 344 27.09 -15.29 23.00
C GLN A 344 27.78 -14.24 22.12
N LEU A 345 28.30 -13.16 22.69
CA LEU A 345 29.00 -12.12 21.92
C LEU A 345 30.30 -12.66 21.29
N LEU A 346 31.06 -13.45 22.05
CA LEU A 346 32.26 -14.14 21.57
C LEU A 346 31.90 -15.03 20.38
N ARG A 347 30.79 -15.76 20.48
CA ARG A 347 30.29 -16.64 19.42
C ARG A 347 29.85 -15.88 18.15
N VAL A 348 29.30 -14.67 18.28
CA VAL A 348 29.01 -13.84 17.10
C VAL A 348 30.29 -13.50 16.38
N LEU A 349 31.28 -12.99 17.11
CA LEU A 349 32.54 -12.52 16.54
C LEU A 349 33.36 -13.67 15.97
N SER A 350 33.44 -14.81 16.66
CA SER A 350 34.13 -16.00 16.16
C SER A 350 33.52 -16.51 14.85
N ASN A 351 32.19 -16.54 14.74
CA ASN A 351 31.50 -16.92 13.49
C ASN A 351 31.86 -15.99 12.33
N LEU A 352 31.95 -14.68 12.58
CA LEU A 352 32.27 -13.71 11.53
C LEU A 352 33.75 -13.77 11.13
N ILE A 353 34.67 -13.87 12.09
CA ILE A 353 36.11 -13.99 11.85
C ILE A 353 36.43 -15.31 11.13
N ALA A 354 35.83 -16.42 11.57
CA ALA A 354 35.98 -17.72 10.93
C ALA A 354 35.50 -17.69 9.47
N ASN A 355 34.35 -17.06 9.20
CA ASN A 355 33.87 -16.87 7.82
C ASN A 355 34.85 -16.00 7.01
N ALA A 356 35.32 -14.88 7.57
CA ALA A 356 36.28 -14.02 6.89
C ALA A 356 37.55 -14.78 6.50
N ILE A 357 38.11 -15.59 7.41
CA ILE A 357 39.30 -16.42 7.12
C ILE A 357 38.98 -17.48 6.08
N GLN A 358 37.86 -18.19 6.23
CA GLN A 358 37.47 -19.29 5.35
C GLN A 358 37.26 -18.85 3.88
N TYR A 359 36.72 -17.65 3.66
CA TYR A 359 36.35 -17.16 2.33
C TYR A 359 37.35 -16.16 1.74
N THR A 360 38.46 -15.92 2.43
CA THR A 360 39.57 -15.10 1.92
C THR A 360 40.67 -15.98 1.30
N PRO A 361 41.05 -15.75 0.04
CA PRO A 361 42.17 -16.44 -0.58
C PRO A 361 43.52 -16.11 0.10
N ALA A 362 44.47 -17.03 0.02
CA ALA A 362 45.84 -16.84 0.52
C ALA A 362 46.45 -15.51 0.02
N GLY A 363 47.14 -14.80 0.91
CA GLY A 363 47.69 -13.46 0.69
C GLY A 363 46.71 -12.31 0.95
N GLY A 364 45.46 -12.61 1.35
CA GLY A 364 44.47 -11.61 1.72
C GLY A 364 44.55 -11.14 3.17
N TYR A 365 43.64 -10.24 3.53
CA TYR A 365 43.59 -9.56 4.82
C TYR A 365 42.21 -9.70 5.45
N VAL A 366 42.19 -9.88 6.78
CA VAL A 366 41.00 -9.81 7.62
C VAL A 366 41.24 -8.76 8.70
N THR A 367 40.37 -7.76 8.78
CA THR A 367 40.48 -6.66 9.73
C THR A 367 39.24 -6.55 10.60
N VAL A 368 39.41 -6.57 11.92
CA VAL A 368 38.35 -6.35 12.90
C VAL A 368 38.45 -4.93 13.44
N ILE A 369 37.48 -4.07 13.11
CA ILE A 369 37.45 -2.67 13.53
C ILE A 369 36.42 -2.49 14.64
N LEU A 370 36.82 -1.85 15.75
CA LEU A 370 35.91 -1.43 16.82
C LEU A 370 35.84 0.10 16.88
N LYS A 371 34.64 0.68 16.80
CA LYS A 371 34.44 2.13 16.93
C LYS A 371 33.15 2.49 17.67
N ARG A 372 33.08 3.69 18.22
CA ARG A 372 31.85 4.25 18.82
C ARG A 372 31.13 5.12 17.80
N SER A 373 29.82 4.94 17.64
CA SER A 373 29.00 5.77 16.74
C SER A 373 27.56 5.87 17.24
N ASN A 374 27.07 7.10 17.44
CA ASN A 374 25.67 7.39 17.78
C ASN A 374 25.11 6.56 18.95
N GLY A 375 25.88 6.44 20.05
CA GLY A 375 25.47 5.66 21.23
C GLY A 375 25.58 4.14 21.08
N ASN A 376 26.11 3.64 19.95
CA ASN A 376 26.36 2.21 19.74
C ASN A 376 27.86 1.92 19.63
N ALA A 377 28.25 0.71 20.04
CA ALA A 377 29.48 0.08 19.61
C ALA A 377 29.25 -0.46 18.19
N VAL A 378 30.17 -0.12 17.29
CA VAL A 378 30.18 -0.60 15.92
C VAL A 378 31.38 -1.50 15.73
N ILE A 379 31.13 -2.76 15.40
CA ILE A 379 32.17 -3.75 15.09
C ILE A 379 32.08 -4.05 13.61
N GLU A 380 33.20 -3.93 12.89
CA GLU A 380 33.27 -4.28 11.46
C GLU A 380 34.27 -5.41 11.28
N VAL A 381 33.82 -6.53 10.72
CA VAL A 381 34.70 -7.62 10.28
C VAL A 381 34.82 -7.51 8.77
N GLN A 382 35.97 -7.03 8.32
CA GLN A 382 36.29 -6.77 6.92
C GLN A 382 37.21 -7.87 6.38
N ASP A 383 36.89 -8.40 5.20
CA ASP A 383 37.68 -9.39 4.49
C ASP A 383 37.96 -8.94 3.05
N THR A 384 39.11 -9.34 2.50
CA THR A 384 39.44 -9.15 1.07
C THR A 384 39.12 -10.41 0.25
N GLY A 385 38.08 -11.14 0.63
CA GLY A 385 37.74 -12.42 0.06
C GLY A 385 36.95 -12.36 -1.24
N ILE A 386 36.27 -13.48 -1.55
CA ILE A 386 35.55 -13.65 -2.82
C ILE A 386 34.34 -12.71 -2.98
N GLY A 387 33.84 -12.13 -1.89
CA GLY A 387 32.63 -11.33 -1.87
C GLY A 387 31.34 -12.13 -2.14
N ILE A 388 30.19 -11.47 -2.02
CA ILE A 388 28.86 -12.07 -2.05
C ILE A 388 27.99 -11.37 -3.09
N ALA A 389 27.39 -12.13 -4.00
CA ALA A 389 26.53 -11.61 -5.06
C ALA A 389 25.25 -10.97 -4.48
N SER A 390 24.78 -9.87 -5.07
CA SER A 390 23.68 -9.05 -4.53
C SER A 390 22.38 -9.82 -4.26
N HIS A 391 22.06 -10.83 -5.08
CA HIS A 391 20.88 -11.67 -4.89
C HIS A 391 21.00 -12.64 -3.71
N GLU A 392 22.22 -12.96 -3.30
CA GLU A 392 22.53 -13.88 -2.19
C GLU A 392 22.56 -13.17 -0.84
N GLN A 393 22.88 -11.87 -0.81
CA GLN A 393 23.15 -11.10 0.42
C GLN A 393 21.99 -11.09 1.43
N LYS A 394 20.74 -11.25 0.97
CA LYS A 394 19.58 -11.36 1.87
C LYS A 394 19.42 -12.75 2.48
N ARG A 395 19.88 -13.79 1.76
CA ARG A 395 19.65 -15.20 2.08
C ARG A 395 20.76 -15.81 2.92
N ILE A 396 21.94 -15.20 2.96
CA ILE A 396 23.07 -15.71 3.78
C ILE A 396 22.80 -15.77 5.29
N PHE A 397 21.77 -15.06 5.77
CA PHE A 397 21.31 -15.14 7.15
C PHE A 397 20.22 -16.21 7.35
N ASP A 398 19.71 -16.82 6.27
CA ASP A 398 18.75 -17.91 6.34
C ASP A 398 19.45 -19.18 6.86
N ARG A 399 18.71 -19.98 7.63
CA ARG A 399 19.22 -21.24 8.19
C ARG A 399 19.62 -22.20 7.07
N PHE A 400 20.76 -22.86 7.24
CA PHE A 400 21.30 -23.85 6.30
C PHE A 400 21.63 -23.29 4.90
N TYR A 401 21.53 -21.98 4.70
CA TYR A 401 21.76 -21.38 3.41
C TYR A 401 23.25 -21.27 3.08
N ARG A 402 23.62 -21.60 1.84
CA ARG A 402 24.99 -21.56 1.33
C ARG A 402 24.99 -21.20 -0.15
N VAL A 403 25.86 -20.25 -0.54
CA VAL A 403 25.92 -19.70 -1.91
C VAL A 403 26.34 -20.73 -2.97
N ASN A 404 27.11 -21.77 -2.60
CA ASN A 404 27.52 -22.84 -3.52
C ASN A 404 27.64 -24.18 -2.77
N SER A 405 26.73 -25.12 -3.00
CA SER A 405 26.69 -26.43 -2.32
C SER A 405 27.82 -27.40 -2.72
N ASP A 406 28.36 -27.29 -3.95
CA ASP A 406 29.28 -28.30 -4.50
C ASP A 406 30.75 -28.08 -4.13
N ARG A 407 31.23 -26.84 -4.09
CA ARG A 407 32.61 -26.49 -3.65
C ARG A 407 32.79 -26.60 -2.13
N SER A 408 31.68 -26.67 -1.40
CA SER A 408 31.59 -26.43 0.04
C SER A 408 31.39 -27.69 0.88
N ARG A 409 31.35 -28.87 0.24
CA ARG A 409 31.53 -30.17 0.90
C ARG A 409 32.93 -30.33 1.51
N ARG A 410 33.95 -29.66 0.93
CA ARG A 410 35.34 -29.69 1.44
C ARG A 410 35.59 -28.77 2.63
N THR A 411 34.80 -27.70 2.82
CA THR A 411 35.06 -26.65 3.83
C THR A 411 34.17 -26.74 5.09
N GLY A 412 33.28 -27.73 5.20
CA GLY A 412 32.74 -28.18 6.50
C GLY A 412 31.63 -27.34 7.18
N GLY A 413 31.26 -26.16 6.69
CA GLY A 413 30.26 -25.31 7.37
C GLY A 413 28.81 -25.82 7.34
N SER A 414 28.09 -25.66 8.45
CA SER A 414 26.66 -26.04 8.64
C SER A 414 25.67 -25.10 7.95
N GLY A 415 26.09 -23.86 7.65
CA GLY A 415 25.17 -22.80 7.21
C GLY A 415 24.32 -22.21 8.34
N LEU A 416 24.66 -22.45 9.61
CA LEU A 416 23.97 -21.88 10.77
C LEU A 416 24.67 -20.66 11.38
N GLY A 417 25.97 -20.50 11.18
CA GLY A 417 26.77 -19.47 11.87
C GLY A 417 26.24 -18.04 11.71
N LEU A 418 25.90 -17.61 10.50
CA LEU A 418 25.35 -16.26 10.26
C LEU A 418 23.93 -16.09 10.81
N ALA A 419 23.10 -17.14 10.77
CA ALA A 419 21.76 -17.13 11.37
C ALA A 419 21.85 -16.98 12.90
N ILE A 420 22.80 -17.69 13.53
CA ILE A 420 23.08 -17.58 14.96
C ILE A 420 23.62 -16.20 15.31
N ALA A 421 24.58 -15.69 14.53
CA ALA A 421 25.10 -14.34 14.70
C ALA A 421 23.98 -13.29 14.68
N GLN A 422 23.08 -13.39 13.71
CA GLN A 422 21.93 -12.50 13.61
C GLN A 422 20.97 -12.63 14.80
N ALA A 423 20.65 -13.86 15.23
CA ALA A 423 19.77 -14.10 16.37
C ALA A 423 20.34 -13.55 17.69
N ILE A 424 21.64 -13.75 17.94
CA ILE A 424 22.32 -13.23 19.13
C ILE A 424 22.33 -11.70 19.12
N VAL A 425 22.73 -11.08 18.01
CA VAL A 425 22.77 -9.60 17.91
C VAL A 425 21.39 -9.00 18.14
N GLN A 426 20.33 -9.64 17.62
CA GLN A 426 18.95 -9.21 17.88
C GLN A 426 18.53 -9.39 19.34
N ALA A 427 18.94 -10.47 20.00
CA ALA A 427 18.71 -10.68 21.43
C ALA A 427 19.39 -9.60 22.28
N HIS A 428 20.54 -9.09 21.82
CA HIS A 428 21.27 -7.97 22.41
C HIS A 428 20.76 -6.59 21.95
N ARG A 429 19.56 -6.52 21.33
CA ARG A 429 18.93 -5.29 20.82
C ARG A 429 19.78 -4.54 19.79
N GLY A 430 20.71 -5.24 19.15
CA GLY A 430 21.56 -4.72 18.09
C GLY A 430 21.04 -4.98 16.69
N SER A 431 21.87 -4.68 15.70
CA SER A 431 21.64 -5.05 14.30
C SER A 431 22.93 -5.50 13.61
N ILE A 432 22.81 -6.39 12.63
CA ILE A 432 23.91 -6.84 11.77
C ILE A 432 23.59 -6.47 10.32
N GLN A 433 24.57 -5.94 9.61
CA GLN A 433 24.48 -5.53 8.21
C GLN A 433 25.64 -6.12 7.42
N LEU A 434 25.46 -6.21 6.10
CA LEU A 434 26.49 -6.65 5.17
C LEU A 434 26.69 -5.59 4.10
N GLN A 435 27.96 -5.30 3.81
CA GLN A 435 28.39 -4.64 2.59
C GLN A 435 29.34 -5.58 1.86
N SER A 436 29.03 -5.96 0.63
CA SER A 436 29.87 -6.92 -0.10
C SER A 436 29.77 -6.71 -1.61
N GLN A 437 30.89 -6.92 -2.29
CA GLN A 437 30.97 -6.92 -3.74
C GLN A 437 31.82 -8.11 -4.20
N VAL A 438 31.30 -8.87 -5.17
CA VAL A 438 32.01 -10.03 -5.75
C VAL A 438 33.40 -9.61 -6.23
N GLY A 439 34.42 -10.33 -5.79
CA GLY A 439 35.84 -10.09 -6.10
C GLY A 439 36.50 -8.97 -5.32
N LYS A 440 35.79 -8.28 -4.41
CA LYS A 440 36.36 -7.21 -3.56
C LYS A 440 36.31 -7.50 -2.06
N GLY A 441 35.68 -8.60 -1.66
CA GLY A 441 35.51 -8.99 -0.26
C GLY A 441 34.19 -8.52 0.35
N SER A 442 34.10 -8.63 1.68
CA SER A 442 32.89 -8.34 2.44
C SER A 442 33.20 -7.63 3.76
N THR A 443 32.22 -6.87 4.24
CA THR A 443 32.23 -6.20 5.53
C THR A 443 30.94 -6.50 6.26
N PHE A 444 31.04 -7.25 7.36
CA PHE A 444 29.93 -7.45 8.29
C PHE A 444 29.99 -6.37 9.37
N ILE A 445 28.90 -5.63 9.55
CA ILE A 445 28.81 -4.48 10.45
C ILE A 445 27.80 -4.79 11.54
N LEU A 446 28.26 -4.79 12.79
CA LEU A 446 27.45 -5.01 13.98
C LEU A 446 27.25 -3.69 14.69
N HIS A 447 26.02 -3.40 15.09
CA HIS A 447 25.68 -2.29 15.97
C HIS A 447 25.11 -2.86 17.26
N LEU A 448 25.77 -2.59 18.38
CA LEU A 448 25.31 -2.98 19.71
C LEU A 448 25.11 -1.71 20.57
N PRO A 449 24.00 -1.58 21.30
CA PRO A 449 23.77 -0.42 22.16
C PRO A 449 24.79 -0.39 23.29
N LEU A 450 25.49 0.74 23.43
CA LEU A 450 26.39 0.94 24.56
C LEU A 450 25.58 1.12 25.85
N THR A 451 26.20 0.74 26.95
CA THR A 451 25.70 1.08 28.28
C THR A 451 26.32 2.37 28.77
N ASP A 452 25.49 3.33 29.19
CA ASP A 452 25.94 4.64 29.70
C ASP A 452 26.71 4.54 31.04
N GLU A 453 26.72 3.37 31.70
CA GLU A 453 27.26 3.20 33.07
C GLU A 453 28.74 2.80 33.19
N ALA A 454 29.52 2.80 32.11
CA ALA A 454 30.95 2.49 32.21
C ALA A 454 31.82 3.65 32.75
N ILE A 455 31.33 4.89 32.70
CA ILE A 455 32.11 6.08 33.10
C ILE A 455 32.15 6.24 34.64
N ALA A 456 31.17 5.73 35.38
CA ALA A 456 31.03 6.04 36.81
C ALA A 456 31.81 5.09 37.76
N ARG A 457 32.08 3.84 37.38
CA ARG A 457 32.61 2.84 38.34
C ARG A 457 34.13 2.60 38.31
N ILE A 458 34.81 2.88 37.20
CA ILE A 458 36.28 2.74 37.15
C ILE A 458 36.94 3.90 37.91
N VAL A 459 36.40 5.13 37.78
CA VAL A 459 36.91 6.30 38.52
C VAL A 459 36.75 6.15 40.03
N LEU A 460 35.70 5.48 40.51
CA LEU A 460 35.50 5.25 41.95
C LEU A 460 36.40 4.15 42.54
N ARG A 461 36.88 3.20 41.72
CA ARG A 461 37.76 2.12 42.21
C ARG A 461 39.21 2.56 42.39
N ASP A 462 39.67 3.54 41.59
CA ASP A 462 41.00 4.14 41.72
C ASP A 462 41.06 5.25 42.79
N LEU A 463 39.91 5.78 43.24
CA LEU A 463 39.84 6.76 44.33
C LEU A 463 39.76 6.12 45.74
N ASP A 464 39.46 4.82 45.85
CA ASP A 464 39.40 4.08 47.13
C ASP A 464 40.70 3.30 47.46
N LEU A 465 41.76 3.44 46.65
CA LEU A 465 43.08 2.85 46.89
C LEU A 465 44.22 3.90 47.01
N GLY A 466 43.87 5.16 47.25
CA GLY A 466 44.82 6.27 47.49
C GLY A 466 45.05 6.58 48.96
#